data_AF-A0A1G2PGF9-F1
#
_entry.id   AF-A0A1G2PGF9-F1
#
_cell.length_a   1.000
_cell.length_b   1.000
_cell.length_c   1.000
_cell.angle_alpha   90.00
_cell.angle_beta   90.00
_cell.angle_gamma   90.00
#
_symmetry.space_group_name_H-M   'P 1'
#
loop_
_entity.id
_entity.type
_entity.pdbx_description
1 polymer ?
#
loop_
_entity_poly.entity_id
_entity_poly.type
_entity_poly.pdbx_seq_one_letter_code
_entity_poly.pdbx_strand_id
1 'polypeptide(L)' 'MEDLKNKTENELKQMLKDKQEALRVFRFAMSGSKTKNLKEGQNLKKDIARIMTVLNKFKK' A
#
# COMPACT_ATOMS: atom_id res chain seq x y z
N MET A 1 1.84 13.48 -7.75
CA MET A 1 3.10 12.74 -7.48
C MET A 1 4.05 13.52 -6.57
N GLU A 2 3.66 14.71 -6.08
CA GLU A 2 4.50 15.56 -5.23
C GLU A 2 4.23 15.42 -3.73
N ASP A 3 3.13 14.78 -3.32
CA ASP A 3 2.67 14.82 -1.92
C ASP A 3 3.28 13.74 -1.01
N LEU A 4 4.01 12.78 -1.58
CA LEU A 4 4.69 11.72 -0.82
C LEU A 4 6.16 12.07 -0.48
N LYS A 5 6.71 13.14 -1.06
CA LYS A 5 8.08 13.62 -0.80
C LYS A 5 8.21 14.47 0.47
N ASN A 6 7.09 14.87 1.09
CA ASN A 6 7.11 15.72 2.29
C ASN A 6 6.71 14.98 3.57
N LYS A 7 6.43 13.67 3.50
CA LYS A 7 6.05 12.87 4.68
C LYS A 7 7.27 12.24 5.32
N THR A 8 7.32 12.31 6.65
CA THR A 8 8.41 11.76 7.46
C THR A 8 8.47 10.24 7.25
N GLU A 9 9.66 9.63 7.33
CA GLU A 9 9.81 8.16 7.19
C GLU A 9 8.85 7.36 8.09
N ASN A 10 8.54 7.90 9.27
CA ASN A 10 7.58 7.29 10.19
C ASN A 10 6.15 7.25 9.66
N GLU A 11 5.66 8.34 9.04
CA GLU A 11 4.32 8.34 8.43
C GLU A 11 4.24 7.40 7.23
N LEU A 12 5.30 7.32 6.43
CA LEU A 12 5.37 6.38 5.30
C LEU A 12 5.36 4.93 5.78
N LYS A 13 6.06 4.60 6.88
CA LYS A 13 6.04 3.28 7.51
C LYS A 13 4.67 2.94 8.10
N GLN A 14 3.99 3.92 8.73
CA GLN A 14 2.65 3.75 9.27
C GLN A 14 1.64 3.44 8.14
N MET A 15 1.64 4.25 7.08
CA MET A 15 0.79 4.02 5.89
C MET A 15 1.10 2.69 5.19
N LEU A 16 2.35 2.23 5.22
CA LEU A 16 2.75 0.93 4.69
C LEU A 16 2.09 -0.21 5.47
N LYS A 17 2.08 -0.13 6.81
CA LYS A 17 1.42 -1.12 7.67
C LYS A 17 -0.08 -1.16 7.41
N ASP A 18 -0.73 0.00 7.37
CA ASP A 18 -2.18 0.08 7.12
C ASP A 18 -2.56 -0.52 5.75
N LYS A 19 -1.77 -0.24 4.70
CA LYS A 19 -2.00 -0.83 3.37
C LYS A 19 -1.70 -2.32 3.32
N GLN A 20 -0.70 -2.82 4.05
CA GLN A 20 -0.43 -4.25 4.17
C GLN A 20 -1.56 -4.99 4.90
N GLU A 21 -2.11 -4.38 5.94
CA GLU A 21 -3.25 -4.93 6.68
C GLU A 21 -4.51 -4.94 5.83
N ALA A 22 -4.79 -3.85 5.10
CA ALA A 22 -5.86 -3.82 4.10
C ALA A 22 -5.69 -4.91 3.03
N LEU A 23 -4.46 -5.19 2.59
CA LEU A 23 -4.16 -6.27 1.65
C LEU A 23 -4.39 -7.65 2.27
N ARG A 24 -4.06 -7.83 3.56
CA ARG A 24 -4.34 -9.06 4.31
C ARG A 24 -5.84 -9.30 4.43
N VAL A 25 -6.60 -8.29 4.86
CA VAL A 25 -8.07 -8.35 4.94
C VAL A 25 -8.67 -8.60 3.56
N PHE A 26 -8.17 -7.96 2.51
CA PHE A 26 -8.59 -8.20 1.14
C PHE A 26 -8.32 -9.64 0.69
N ARG A 27 -7.17 -10.23 1.04
CA ARG A 27 -6.86 -11.65 0.76
C ARG A 27 -7.80 -12.61 1.49
N PHE A 28 -8.11 -12.33 2.76
CA PHE A 28 -9.07 -13.12 3.53
C PHE A 28 -10.49 -13.00 2.97
N ALA A 29 -10.93 -11.78 2.65
CA ALA A 29 -12.23 -11.51 2.01
C ALA A 29 -12.34 -12.16 0.62
N MET A 30 -11.24 -12.23 -0.13
CA MET A 30 -11.17 -12.89 -1.43
C MET A 30 -11.33 -14.42 -1.33
N SER A 31 -10.84 -15.05 -0.26
CA SER A 31 -11.02 -16.49 -0.03
C SER A 31 -12.47 -16.88 0.28
N GLY A 32 -13.29 -15.94 0.73
CA GLY A 32 -14.69 -16.15 1.14
C GLY A 32 -15.72 -16.08 0.02
N SER A 33 -15.31 -16.11 -1.25
CA SER A 33 -16.18 -16.17 -2.45
C SER A 33 -16.98 -14.92 -2.87
N LYS A 34 -16.72 -13.73 -2.28
CA LYS A 34 -17.56 -12.54 -2.56
C LYS A 34 -16.82 -11.22 -2.84
N THR A 35 -15.84 -11.22 -3.75
CA THR A 35 -15.26 -9.94 -4.22
C THR A 35 -15.07 -9.91 -5.74
N LYS A 36 -15.95 -9.19 -6.45
CA LYS A 36 -15.84 -8.87 -7.88
C LYS A 36 -14.71 -7.85 -8.19
N ASN A 37 -14.15 -7.20 -7.17
CA ASN A 37 -13.19 -6.10 -7.33
C ASN A 37 -11.72 -6.54 -7.24
N LEU A 38 -11.27 -7.35 -8.20
CA LEU A 38 -9.84 -7.68 -8.37
C LEU A 38 -8.94 -6.44 -8.55
N LYS A 39 -9.51 -5.35 -9.07
CA LYS A 39 -8.82 -4.08 -9.32
C LYS A 39 -8.35 -3.40 -8.03
N GLU A 40 -9.09 -3.52 -6.92
CA GLU A 40 -8.72 -2.92 -5.64
C GLU A 40 -7.45 -3.56 -5.06
N GLY A 41 -7.33 -4.89 -5.14
CA GLY A 41 -6.12 -5.61 -4.73
C GLY A 41 -4.89 -5.22 -5.56
N GLN A 42 -5.04 -5.01 -6.87
CA GLN A 42 -3.94 -4.53 -7.71
C GLN A 42 -3.54 -3.09 -7.39
N ASN A 43 -4.50 -2.20 -7.11
CA ASN A 43 -4.24 -0.82 -6.73
C ASN A 43 -3.51 -0.74 -5.38
N LEU A 44 -3.93 -1.53 -4.39
CA LEU A 44 -3.25 -1.65 -3.09
C LEU A 44 -1.77 -2.07 -3.26
N LYS A 45 -1.49 -3.06 -4.12
CA LYS A 45 -0.11 -3.49 -4.43
C LYS A 45 0.71 -2.37 -5.08
N LYS A 46 0.13 -1.66 -6.05
CA LYS A 46 0.80 -0.53 -6.73
C LYS A 46 1.11 0.60 -5.77
N ASP A 47 0.20 0.88 -4.85
CA ASP A 47 0.39 1.91 -3.84
C ASP A 47 1.47 1.56 -2.81
N ILE A 48 1.54 0.30 -2.36
CA ILE A 48 2.64 -0.19 -1.52
C ILE A 48 3.98 -0.01 -2.24
N ALA A 49 4.05 -0.41 -3.51
CA ALA A 49 5.26 -0.27 -4.33
C ALA A 49 5.69 1.19 -4.49
N ARG A 50 4.74 2.12 -4.68
CA ARG A 50 5.01 3.56 -4.74
C ARG A 50 5.59 4.09 -3.42
N ILE A 51 5.01 3.71 -2.28
CA ILE A 51 5.52 4.09 -0.95
C ILE A 51 6.94 3.58 -0.74
N MET A 52 7.22 2.32 -1.08
CA MET A 52 8.56 1.73 -0.98
C MET A 52 9.57 2.41 -1.92
N THR A 53 9.15 2.81 -3.12
CA THR A 53 10.01 3.52 -4.09
C THR A 53 10.39 4.89 -3.57
N VAL A 54 9.44 5.60 -2.94
CA VAL A 54 9.69 6.90 -2.32
C VAL A 54 10.68 6.77 -1.16
N LEU A 55 10.47 5.80 -0.24
CA LEU A 55 11.42 5.50 0.84
C LEU A 55 12.83 5.21 0.32
N ASN A 56 12.95 4.42 -0.75
CA ASN A 56 14.25 4.11 -1.33
C ASN A 56 14.93 5.33 -1.98
N LYS A 57 14.15 6.28 -2.52
CA LYS A 57 14.68 7.54 -3.06
C LYS A 57 15.21 8.48 -1.97
N PHE A 58 14.66 8.44 -0.76
CA PHE A 58 15.16 9.24 0.38
C PHE A 58 16.52 8.75 0.92
N LYS A 59 16.84 7.47 0.71
CA LYS A 59 18.07 6.87 1.21
C LYS A 59 19.30 7.11 0.30
N LYS A 60 19.12 7.76 -0.85
CA LYS A 60 20.16 8.02 -1.86
C LYS A 60 20.52 9.50 -1.87
#